data_AF-A0A819WRZ1-F1
#
_entry.id   AF-A0A819WRZ1-F1
#
_cell.length_a   1.000
_cell.length_b   1.000
_cell.length_c   1.000
_cell.angle_alpha   90.00
_cell.angle_beta   90.00
_cell.angle_gamma   90.00
#
_symmetry.space_group_name_H-M   'P 1'
#
loop_
_entity.id
_entity.type
_entity.pdbx_description
1 polymer ?
#
loop_
_entity_poly.entity_id
_entity_poly.type
_entity_poly.pdbx_seq_one_letter_code
_entity_poly.pdbx_strand_id
1 'polypeptide(L)'
;NRILTSTRRKIDALREFILQIKQELGAYLTQDLNNDPMILASRTICSTSGVNQRLGEFEILLKSTIELANEFNNNSNEWIIIEHRLQLIKDKFQYLLTRSNRQCRELKTNSDIKHEILEINSQLDHLETLTHSLEPIDNNEINQNTNRTKLHRFIRIHDDLEILNERLIKINDYSSSILSNDQIRQTNDLKLLFDRLNSIKRIVRIYLDQLEKLLAQNEINQSFSQLRTSK
;
A
#
# COMPACT_ATOMS: atom_id res chain seq x y z
N ASN A 1 23.77 -36.96 -42.06
CA ASN A 1 24.40 -36.46 -40.81
C ASN A 1 24.20 -34.96 -40.49
N ARG A 2 24.13 -34.03 -41.46
CA ARG A 2 23.86 -32.60 -41.18
C ARG A 2 22.40 -32.24 -40.83
N ILE A 3 21.41 -33.01 -41.30
CA ILE A 3 19.98 -32.75 -41.03
C ILE A 3 19.60 -33.24 -39.61
N LEU A 4 20.07 -34.42 -39.21
CA LEU A 4 19.89 -34.99 -37.86
C LEU A 4 20.48 -34.09 -36.75
N THR A 5 21.54 -33.34 -37.03
CA THR A 5 22.16 -32.40 -36.08
C THR A 5 21.39 -31.09 -35.94
N SER A 6 20.68 -30.65 -36.99
CA SER A 6 19.76 -29.49 -36.93
C SER A 6 18.51 -29.81 -36.11
N THR A 7 17.86 -30.95 -36.37
CA THR A 7 16.64 -31.34 -35.64
C THR A 7 16.92 -31.63 -34.18
N ARG A 8 18.07 -32.25 -33.85
CA ARG A 8 18.48 -32.50 -32.47
C ARG A 8 18.76 -31.20 -31.70
N ARG A 9 19.41 -30.21 -32.32
CA ARG A 9 19.59 -28.87 -31.71
C ARG A 9 18.26 -28.15 -31.48
N LYS A 10 17.28 -28.30 -32.38
CA LYS A 10 15.93 -27.76 -32.18
C LYS A 10 15.21 -28.46 -31.02
N ILE A 11 15.34 -29.78 -30.90
CA ILE A 11 14.81 -30.56 -29.77
C ILE A 11 15.46 -30.12 -28.45
N ASP A 12 16.78 -29.94 -28.42
CA ASP A 12 17.49 -29.50 -27.22
C ASP A 12 17.12 -28.06 -26.83
N ALA A 13 16.95 -27.15 -27.79
CA ALA A 13 16.45 -25.79 -27.55
C ALA A 13 15.01 -25.79 -27.01
N LEU A 14 14.14 -26.67 -27.51
CA LEU A 14 12.78 -26.83 -27.00
C LEU A 14 12.77 -27.43 -25.59
N ARG A 15 13.71 -28.33 -25.27
CA ARG A 15 13.88 -28.88 -23.91
C ARG A 15 14.40 -27.84 -22.94
N GLU A 16 15.36 -26.99 -23.33
CA GLU A 16 15.77 -25.82 -22.55
C GLU A 16 14.61 -24.87 -22.33
N PHE A 17 13.79 -24.64 -23.35
CA PHE A 17 12.62 -23.77 -23.26
C PHE A 17 11.57 -24.30 -22.28
N ILE A 18 11.31 -25.62 -22.30
CA ILE A 18 10.47 -26.31 -21.31
C ILE A 18 11.06 -26.19 -19.90
N LEU A 19 12.39 -26.30 -19.77
CA LEU A 19 13.09 -26.17 -18.50
C LEU A 19 12.96 -24.74 -17.94
N GLN A 20 13.09 -23.71 -18.79
CA GLN A 20 12.90 -22.30 -18.42
C GLN A 20 11.47 -22.06 -17.93
N ILE A 21 10.45 -22.56 -18.66
CA ILE A 21 9.05 -22.46 -18.22
C ILE A 21 8.86 -23.15 -16.86
N LYS A 22 9.43 -24.34 -16.66
CA LYS A 22 9.37 -25.05 -15.37
C LYS A 22 10.13 -24.36 -14.24
N GLN A 23 11.25 -23.70 -14.53
CA GLN A 23 12.01 -22.93 -13.54
C GLN A 23 11.27 -21.65 -13.16
N GLU A 24 10.66 -20.95 -14.11
CA GLU A 24 9.81 -19.80 -13.83
C GLU A 24 8.56 -20.23 -13.03
N LEU A 25 7.82 -21.25 -13.48
CA LEU A 25 6.71 -21.84 -12.71
C LEU A 25 7.14 -22.30 -11.32
N GLY A 26 8.27 -23.01 -11.25
CA GLY A 26 8.84 -23.54 -10.03
C GLY A 26 9.18 -22.43 -9.06
N ALA A 27 9.86 -21.36 -9.50
CA ALA A 27 10.14 -20.17 -8.70
C ALA A 27 8.84 -19.49 -8.24
N TYR A 28 7.79 -19.45 -9.04
CA TYR A 28 6.47 -18.97 -8.60
C TYR A 28 5.78 -19.88 -7.57
N LEU A 29 6.06 -21.18 -7.59
CA LEU A 29 5.56 -22.16 -6.63
C LEU A 29 6.43 -22.25 -5.36
N THR A 30 7.73 -21.93 -5.44
CA THR A 30 8.74 -22.14 -4.38
C THR A 30 9.43 -20.87 -3.85
N GLN A 31 9.33 -19.71 -4.49
CA GLN A 31 9.80 -18.44 -3.89
C GLN A 31 8.87 -18.05 -2.73
N ASP A 32 9.29 -18.47 -1.53
CA ASP A 32 9.12 -17.80 -0.24
C ASP A 32 7.71 -17.45 0.23
N LEU A 33 6.80 -18.41 0.07
CA LEU A 33 5.47 -18.37 0.69
C LEU A 33 5.42 -18.92 2.13
N ASN A 34 6.57 -19.24 2.75
CA ASN A 34 6.63 -19.91 4.06
C ASN A 34 7.13 -19.05 5.23
N ASN A 35 7.71 -17.87 5.01
CA ASN A 35 8.30 -17.07 6.11
C ASN A 35 7.81 -15.62 6.22
N ASP A 36 6.92 -15.14 5.34
CA ASP A 36 6.33 -13.81 5.47
C ASP A 36 4.83 -13.89 5.83
N PRO A 37 4.43 -13.51 7.06
CA PRO A 37 3.03 -13.53 7.49
C PRO A 37 2.12 -12.61 6.62
N MET A 38 2.68 -11.61 5.92
CA MET A 38 1.92 -10.76 4.99
C MET A 38 1.50 -11.48 3.71
N ILE A 39 2.27 -12.47 3.27
CA ILE A 39 1.96 -13.26 2.06
C ILE A 39 0.93 -14.36 2.38
N LEU A 40 0.90 -14.87 3.62
CA LEU A 40 -0.14 -15.81 4.07
C LEU A 40 -1.53 -15.18 4.08
N ALA A 41 -1.66 -13.90 4.46
CA ALA A 41 -2.92 -13.16 4.36
C ALA A 41 -3.32 -12.89 2.89
N SER A 42 -2.34 -12.68 2.01
CA SER A 42 -2.52 -12.48 0.57
C SER A 42 -2.92 -13.78 -0.16
N ARG A 43 -2.49 -14.95 0.34
CA ARG A 43 -2.81 -16.29 -0.18
C ARG A 43 -4.29 -16.65 -0.05
N THR A 44 -4.97 -16.15 0.97
CA THR A 44 -6.42 -16.35 1.14
C THR A 44 -7.23 -15.49 0.17
N ILE A 45 -6.69 -14.33 -0.22
CA ILE A 45 -7.41 -13.32 -1.01
C ILE A 45 -7.15 -13.50 -2.52
N CYS A 46 -5.93 -13.91 -2.90
CA CYS A 46 -5.62 -14.32 -4.26
C CYS A 46 -6.04 -15.79 -4.42
N SER A 47 -7.36 -16.03 -4.43
CA SER A 47 -8.01 -17.34 -4.48
C SER A 47 -7.20 -18.34 -5.32
N THR A 48 -6.60 -19.29 -4.62
CA THR A 48 -5.74 -20.36 -5.13
C THR A 48 -6.49 -21.33 -6.06
N SER A 49 -7.81 -21.21 -6.27
CA SER A 49 -8.53 -22.10 -7.18
C SER A 49 -8.34 -21.74 -8.66
N GLY A 50 -8.45 -20.47 -9.05
CA GLY A 50 -8.42 -20.07 -10.46
C GLY A 50 -7.03 -20.08 -11.09
N VAL A 51 -6.00 -19.73 -10.32
CA VAL A 51 -4.60 -19.76 -10.77
C VAL A 51 -4.08 -21.20 -10.81
N ASN A 52 -4.34 -22.02 -9.78
CA ASN A 52 -3.90 -23.42 -9.78
C ASN A 52 -4.64 -24.26 -10.85
N GLN A 53 -5.92 -23.99 -11.09
CA GLN A 53 -6.66 -24.65 -12.19
C GLN A 53 -6.06 -24.32 -13.55
N ARG A 54 -5.75 -23.04 -13.81
CA ARG A 54 -5.10 -22.62 -15.06
C ARG A 54 -3.68 -23.16 -15.19
N LEU A 55 -2.92 -23.23 -14.10
CA LEU A 55 -1.58 -23.86 -14.11
C LEU A 55 -1.68 -25.35 -14.44
N GLY A 56 -2.66 -26.07 -13.89
CA GLY A 56 -2.94 -27.46 -14.27
C GLY A 56 -3.30 -27.62 -15.75
N GLU A 57 -4.08 -26.69 -16.31
CA GLU A 57 -4.37 -26.67 -17.75
C GLU A 57 -3.11 -26.48 -18.60
N PHE A 58 -2.15 -25.64 -18.16
CA PHE A 58 -0.86 -25.50 -18.85
C PHE A 58 0.02 -26.73 -18.74
N GLU A 59 0.05 -27.39 -17.58
CA GLU A 59 0.80 -28.65 -17.43
C GLU A 59 0.27 -29.71 -18.39
N ILE A 60 -1.05 -29.83 -18.53
CA ILE A 60 -1.68 -30.75 -19.49
C ILE A 60 -1.34 -30.36 -20.93
N LEU A 61 -1.43 -29.07 -21.28
CA LEU A 61 -1.08 -28.57 -22.62
C LEU A 61 0.39 -28.80 -22.97
N LEU A 62 1.29 -28.55 -22.02
CA LEU A 62 2.72 -28.77 -22.17
C LEU A 62 3.01 -30.27 -22.33
N LYS A 63 2.42 -31.11 -21.49
CA LYS A 63 2.57 -32.57 -21.56
C LYS A 63 2.10 -33.12 -22.90
N SER A 64 0.91 -32.73 -23.36
CA SER A 64 0.38 -33.15 -24.67
C SER A 64 1.24 -32.67 -25.84
N THR A 65 1.87 -31.49 -25.73
CA THR A 65 2.76 -30.95 -26.76
C THR A 65 4.09 -31.70 -26.79
N ILE A 66 4.60 -32.13 -25.64
CA ILE A 66 5.79 -32.99 -25.54
C ILE A 66 5.49 -34.39 -26.10
N GLU A 67 4.33 -34.97 -25.79
CA GLU A 67 3.90 -36.27 -26.33
C GLU A 67 3.81 -36.23 -27.85
N LEU A 68 3.16 -35.21 -28.42
CA LEU A 68 3.14 -34.97 -29.87
C LEU A 68 4.54 -34.82 -30.48
N ALA A 69 5.43 -34.08 -29.81
CA ALA A 69 6.81 -33.92 -30.28
C ALA A 69 7.59 -35.24 -30.29
N ASN A 70 7.26 -36.19 -29.40
CA ASN A 70 7.88 -37.52 -29.36
C ASN A 70 7.31 -38.46 -30.44
N GLU A 71 6.07 -38.24 -30.90
CA GLU A 71 5.43 -39.02 -31.95
C GLU A 71 5.89 -38.62 -33.37
N PHE A 72 6.38 -37.38 -33.54
CA PHE A 72 6.78 -36.86 -34.85
C PHE A 72 8.17 -37.33 -35.31
N ASN A 73 8.21 -38.00 -36.47
CA ASN A 73 9.43 -38.54 -37.09
C ASN A 73 10.10 -37.49 -37.98
N ASN A 74 10.99 -36.65 -37.43
CA ASN A 74 11.94 -35.75 -38.15
C ASN A 74 11.38 -34.86 -39.29
N ASN A 75 10.06 -34.79 -39.49
CA ASN A 75 9.42 -34.10 -40.59
C ASN A 75 9.33 -32.60 -40.26
N SER A 76 9.94 -31.74 -41.08
CA SER A 76 10.13 -30.32 -40.74
C SER A 76 8.82 -29.56 -40.51
N ASN A 77 7.73 -29.97 -41.17
CA ASN A 77 6.43 -29.30 -41.07
C ASN A 77 5.70 -29.62 -39.76
N GLU A 78 5.90 -30.80 -39.18
CA GLU A 78 5.32 -31.20 -37.90
C GLU A 78 5.98 -30.44 -36.73
N TRP A 79 7.27 -30.16 -36.85
CA TRP A 79 8.02 -29.35 -35.88
C TRP A 79 7.56 -27.89 -35.84
N ILE A 80 7.09 -27.32 -36.96
CA ILE A 80 6.51 -25.96 -37.00
C ILE A 80 5.23 -25.89 -36.14
N ILE A 81 4.42 -26.96 -36.13
CA ILE A 81 3.20 -27.05 -35.33
C ILE A 81 3.54 -27.09 -33.84
N ILE A 82 4.59 -27.84 -33.46
CA ILE A 82 5.10 -27.90 -32.08
C ILE A 82 5.63 -26.53 -31.64
N GLU A 83 6.43 -25.88 -32.47
CA GLU A 83 6.98 -24.55 -32.21
C GLU A 83 5.86 -23.52 -32.00
N HIS A 84 4.87 -23.49 -32.88
CA HIS A 84 3.70 -22.61 -32.74
C HIS A 84 2.90 -22.89 -31.46
N ARG A 85 2.69 -24.17 -31.09
CA ARG A 85 2.00 -24.53 -29.84
C ARG A 85 2.77 -24.08 -28.60
N LEU A 86 4.08 -24.27 -28.57
CA LEU A 86 4.91 -23.84 -27.45
C LEU A 86 4.96 -22.31 -27.33
N GLN A 87 4.96 -21.59 -28.45
CA GLN A 87 4.85 -20.14 -28.45
C GLN A 87 3.50 -19.67 -27.89
N LEU A 88 2.39 -20.30 -28.29
CA LEU A 88 1.07 -19.99 -27.72
C LEU A 88 1.00 -20.28 -26.21
N ILE A 89 1.61 -21.37 -25.76
CA ILE A 89 1.71 -21.71 -24.33
C ILE A 89 2.50 -20.62 -23.60
N LYS A 90 3.65 -20.20 -24.14
CA LYS A 90 4.47 -19.12 -23.59
C LYS A 90 3.69 -17.82 -23.47
N ASP A 91 3.06 -17.38 -24.56
CA ASP A 91 2.36 -16.09 -24.60
C ASP A 91 1.20 -16.06 -23.61
N LYS A 92 0.45 -17.16 -23.50
CA LYS A 92 -0.64 -17.30 -22.53
C LYS A 92 -0.11 -17.34 -21.09
N PHE A 93 0.99 -18.03 -20.84
CA PHE A 93 1.62 -18.06 -19.52
C PHE A 93 2.11 -16.66 -19.13
N GLN A 94 2.81 -15.96 -20.02
CA GLN A 94 3.31 -14.61 -19.79
C GLN A 94 2.17 -13.60 -19.57
N TYR A 95 1.06 -13.73 -20.29
CA TYR A 95 -0.14 -12.94 -20.07
C TYR A 95 -0.72 -13.16 -18.65
N LEU A 96 -0.89 -14.41 -18.24
CA LEU A 96 -1.40 -14.72 -16.91
C LEU A 96 -0.45 -14.28 -15.81
N LEU A 97 0.85 -14.43 -16.02
CA LEU A 97 1.89 -13.97 -15.11
C LEU A 97 1.81 -12.46 -14.90
N THR A 98 1.77 -11.71 -15.99
CA THR A 98 1.68 -10.25 -15.96
C THR A 98 0.39 -9.80 -15.26
N ARG A 99 -0.72 -10.47 -15.57
CA ARG A 99 -2.03 -10.19 -14.95
C ARG A 99 -2.05 -10.52 -13.46
N SER A 100 -1.53 -11.67 -13.04
CA SER A 100 -1.50 -12.09 -11.65
C SER A 100 -0.58 -11.20 -10.82
N ASN A 101 0.62 -10.87 -11.33
CA ASN A 101 1.54 -9.94 -10.67
C ASN A 101 0.94 -8.54 -10.52
N ARG A 102 0.14 -8.10 -11.50
CA ARG A 102 -0.60 -6.84 -11.39
C ARG A 102 -1.67 -6.92 -10.29
N GLN A 103 -2.49 -7.97 -10.27
CA GLN A 103 -3.52 -8.17 -9.25
C GLN A 103 -2.93 -8.29 -7.84
N CYS A 104 -1.82 -9.03 -7.66
CA CYS A 104 -1.12 -9.12 -6.37
C CYS A 104 -0.61 -7.75 -5.90
N ARG A 105 -0.05 -6.94 -6.81
CA ARG A 105 0.38 -5.57 -6.49
C ARG A 105 -0.79 -4.69 -6.07
N GLU A 106 -1.89 -4.72 -6.82
CA GLU A 106 -3.11 -3.97 -6.51
C GLU A 106 -3.70 -4.37 -5.14
N LEU A 107 -3.73 -5.67 -4.83
CA LEU A 107 -4.20 -6.17 -3.52
C LEU A 107 -3.28 -5.75 -2.37
N LYS A 108 -1.96 -5.81 -2.56
CA LYS A 108 -0.99 -5.37 -1.57
C LYS A 108 -1.16 -3.87 -1.26
N THR A 109 -1.20 -3.04 -2.30
CA THR A 109 -1.36 -1.59 -2.12
C THR A 109 -2.69 -1.26 -1.43
N ASN A 110 -3.78 -1.97 -1.76
CA ASN A 110 -5.06 -1.81 -1.05
C ASN A 110 -4.98 -2.21 0.44
N SER A 111 -4.21 -3.25 0.77
CA SER A 111 -3.97 -3.66 2.15
C SER A 111 -3.18 -2.60 2.91
N ASP A 112 -2.11 -2.09 2.31
CA ASP A 112 -1.25 -1.05 2.90
C ASP A 112 -2.06 0.22 3.19
N ILE A 113 -2.89 0.66 2.24
CA ILE A 113 -3.81 1.80 2.43
C ILE A 113 -4.78 1.56 3.60
N LYS A 114 -5.37 0.36 3.69
CA LYS A 114 -6.30 0.04 4.79
C LYS A 114 -5.61 0.08 6.14
N HIS A 115 -4.37 -0.42 6.23
CA HIS A 115 -3.60 -0.38 7.47
C HIS A 115 -3.27 1.06 7.89
N GLU A 116 -2.82 1.87 6.93
CA GLU A 116 -2.47 3.27 7.18
C GLU A 116 -3.70 4.11 7.61
N ILE A 117 -4.87 3.87 7.00
CA ILE A 117 -6.14 4.49 7.41
C ILE A 117 -6.48 4.16 8.88
N LEU A 118 -6.30 2.91 9.30
CA LEU A 118 -6.55 2.48 10.69
C LEU A 118 -5.57 3.13 11.66
N GLU A 119 -4.29 3.24 11.29
CA GLU A 119 -3.27 3.87 12.12
C GLU A 119 -3.55 5.37 12.31
N ILE A 120 -3.86 6.08 11.23
CA ILE A 120 -4.22 7.50 11.29
C ILE A 120 -5.48 7.71 12.13
N ASN A 121 -6.48 6.84 11.98
CA ASN A 121 -7.69 6.93 12.79
C ASN A 121 -7.38 6.80 14.30
N SER A 122 -6.51 5.86 14.67
CA SER A 122 -6.05 5.70 16.06
C SER A 122 -5.28 6.92 16.57
N GLN A 123 -4.42 7.51 15.74
CA GLN A 123 -3.69 8.74 16.09
C GLN A 123 -4.64 9.93 16.25
N LEU A 124 -5.67 10.05 15.41
CA LEU A 124 -6.72 11.07 15.59
C LEU A 124 -7.52 10.84 16.87
N ASP A 125 -7.88 9.60 17.22
CA ASP A 125 -8.55 9.29 18.49
C ASP A 125 -7.71 9.73 19.69
N HIS A 126 -6.39 9.52 19.62
CA HIS A 126 -5.45 9.99 20.65
C HIS A 126 -5.39 11.52 20.75
N LEU A 127 -5.27 12.23 19.62
CA LEU A 127 -5.22 13.69 19.59
C LEU A 127 -6.55 14.32 20.01
N GLU A 128 -7.69 13.73 19.66
CA GLU A 128 -9.01 14.12 20.18
C GLU A 128 -9.04 13.98 21.70
N THR A 129 -8.58 12.85 22.25
CA THR A 129 -8.54 12.66 23.70
C THR A 129 -7.63 13.69 24.38
N LEU A 130 -6.46 13.96 23.82
CA LEU A 130 -5.54 14.97 24.34
C LEU A 130 -6.17 16.36 24.33
N THR A 131 -6.79 16.76 23.22
CA THR A 131 -7.46 18.07 23.10
C THR A 131 -8.62 18.22 24.08
N HIS A 132 -9.42 17.17 24.31
CA HIS A 132 -10.52 17.20 25.29
C HIS A 132 -10.07 17.13 26.75
N SER A 133 -8.92 16.51 27.01
CA SER A 133 -8.33 16.43 28.36
C SER A 133 -7.72 17.75 28.84
N LEU A 134 -7.53 18.72 27.94
CA LEU A 134 -7.00 20.02 28.28
C LEU A 134 -8.08 20.87 28.95
N GLU A 135 -7.78 21.34 30.15
CA GLU A 135 -8.65 22.24 30.89
C GLU A 135 -9.00 23.48 30.06
N PRO A 136 -10.24 23.98 30.15
CA PRO A 136 -10.62 25.22 29.49
C PRO A 136 -9.69 26.35 29.91
N ILE A 137 -9.46 27.27 28.98
CA ILE A 137 -8.65 28.45 29.24
C ILE A 137 -9.41 29.34 30.22
N ASP A 138 -8.91 29.50 31.44
CA ASP A 138 -9.43 30.48 32.39
C ASP A 138 -8.81 31.85 32.07
N ASN A 139 -9.64 32.77 31.60
CA ASN A 139 -9.21 34.14 31.26
C ASN A 139 -8.71 34.94 32.48
N ASN A 140 -8.96 34.45 33.70
CA ASN A 140 -8.45 35.03 34.94
C ASN A 140 -7.18 34.33 35.44
N GLU A 141 -6.64 33.35 34.70
CA GLU A 141 -5.44 32.61 35.10
C GLU A 141 -4.17 33.49 34.97
N ILE A 142 -3.71 34.00 36.11
CA ILE A 142 -2.54 34.90 36.20
C ILE A 142 -1.21 34.13 36.06
N ASN A 143 -1.22 32.79 36.23
CA ASN A 143 0.01 31.99 36.21
C ASN A 143 0.54 31.79 34.77
N GLN A 144 1.50 32.64 34.38
CA GLN A 144 2.16 32.57 33.07
C GLN A 144 2.83 31.22 32.79
N ASN A 145 3.34 30.51 33.79
CA ASN A 145 3.99 29.21 33.58
C ASN A 145 2.97 28.13 33.17
N THR A 146 1.76 28.18 33.72
CA THR A 146 0.68 27.27 33.32
C THR A 146 0.24 27.57 31.88
N ASN A 147 0.03 28.84 31.54
CA ASN A 147 -0.38 29.26 30.19
C ASN A 147 0.68 28.92 29.13
N ARG A 148 1.98 29.09 29.43
CA ARG A 148 3.08 28.66 28.55
C ARG A 148 3.13 27.15 28.37
N THR A 149 2.88 26.39 29.44
CA THR A 149 2.82 24.92 29.35
C THR A 149 1.64 24.46 28.48
N LYS A 150 0.46 25.08 28.65
CA LYS A 150 -0.71 24.83 27.80
C LYS A 150 -0.40 25.18 26.34
N LEU A 151 0.23 26.33 26.07
CA LEU A 151 0.62 26.75 24.72
C LEU A 151 1.54 25.72 24.05
N HIS A 152 2.62 25.30 24.73
CA HIS A 152 3.53 24.30 24.19
C HIS A 152 2.86 22.96 23.89
N ARG A 153 1.86 22.54 24.69
CA ARG A 153 1.09 21.33 24.42
C ARG A 153 0.24 21.47 23.16
N PHE A 154 -0.47 22.60 23.00
CA PHE A 154 -1.27 22.86 21.80
C PHE A 154 -0.42 23.01 20.53
N ILE A 155 0.78 23.57 20.62
CA ILE A 155 1.73 23.62 19.49
C ILE A 155 2.13 22.20 19.06
N ARG A 156 2.46 21.30 20.00
CA ARG A 156 2.78 19.90 19.64
C ARG A 156 1.61 19.19 18.98
N ILE A 157 0.40 19.34 19.53
CA ILE A 157 -0.81 18.77 18.93
C ILE A 157 -1.02 19.33 17.52
N HIS A 158 -0.79 20.63 17.31
CA HIS A 158 -0.87 21.25 16.00
C HIS A 158 0.13 20.63 15.01
N ASP A 159 1.39 20.48 15.41
CA ASP A 159 2.42 19.88 14.57
C ASP A 159 2.10 18.42 14.21
N ASP A 160 1.61 17.64 15.18
CA ASP A 160 1.16 16.27 14.96
C ASP A 160 -0.01 16.22 13.96
N LEU A 161 -0.97 17.16 14.04
CA LEU A 161 -2.07 17.27 13.08
C LEU A 161 -1.61 17.66 11.67
N GLU A 162 -0.53 18.43 11.52
CA GLU A 162 0.04 18.72 10.20
C GLU A 162 0.72 17.48 9.59
N ILE A 163 1.44 16.70 10.40
CA ILE A 163 2.02 15.42 9.95
C ILE A 163 0.92 14.46 9.49
N LEU A 164 -0.17 14.34 10.24
CA LEU A 164 -1.31 13.50 9.85
C LEU A 164 -1.98 13.99 8.57
N ASN A 165 -2.06 15.32 8.38
CA ASN A 165 -2.62 15.91 7.18
C ASN A 165 -1.81 15.55 5.93
N GLU A 166 -0.47 15.68 6.00
CA GLU A 166 0.40 15.27 4.90
C GLU A 166 0.28 13.77 4.58
N ARG A 167 0.16 12.93 5.62
CA ARG A 167 -0.06 11.48 5.44
C ARG A 167 -1.40 11.19 4.76
N LEU A 168 -2.48 11.83 5.20
CA LEU A 168 -3.80 11.68 4.58
C LEU A 168 -3.82 12.13 3.12
N ILE A 169 -3.15 13.24 2.79
CA ILE A 169 -3.01 13.70 1.40
C ILE A 169 -2.30 12.63 0.56
N LYS A 170 -1.16 12.10 1.04
CA LYS A 170 -0.43 11.03 0.33
C LYS A 170 -1.32 9.81 0.09
N ILE A 171 -2.06 9.36 1.10
CA ILE A 171 -2.94 8.19 0.96
C ILE A 171 -4.08 8.47 -0.02
N ASN A 172 -4.63 9.67 0.00
CA ASN A 172 -5.68 10.07 -0.93
C ASN A 172 -5.18 10.10 -2.38
N ASP A 173 -3.97 10.59 -2.61
CA ASP A 173 -3.34 10.56 -3.93
C ASP A 173 -3.09 9.11 -4.37
N TYR A 174 -2.56 8.26 -3.47
CA TYR A 174 -2.34 6.85 -3.76
C TYR A 174 -3.64 6.09 -4.03
N SER A 175 -4.69 6.31 -3.24
CA SER A 175 -5.98 5.62 -3.41
C SER A 175 -6.66 6.02 -4.73
N SER A 176 -6.53 7.28 -5.14
CA SER A 176 -7.05 7.77 -6.43
C SER A 176 -6.39 7.08 -7.64
N SER A 177 -5.14 6.64 -7.50
CA SER A 177 -4.38 5.97 -8.56
C SER A 177 -4.73 4.49 -8.76
N ILE A 178 -5.43 3.86 -7.79
CA ILE A 178 -5.72 2.43 -7.81
C ILE A 178 -7.16 2.21 -8.25
N LEU A 179 -7.38 1.72 -9.47
CA LEU A 179 -8.69 1.30 -9.97
C LEU A 179 -9.16 0.03 -9.22
N SER A 180 -9.94 0.21 -8.14
CA SER A 180 -10.52 -0.92 -7.39
C SER A 180 -12.02 -0.71 -7.10
N ASN A 181 -12.78 -1.81 -7.02
CA ASN A 181 -14.20 -1.76 -6.64
C ASN A 181 -14.42 -1.29 -5.19
N ASP A 182 -13.39 -1.31 -4.35
CA ASP A 182 -13.40 -0.83 -2.96
C ASP A 182 -13.18 0.69 -2.85
N GLN A 183 -12.93 1.39 -3.97
CA GLN A 183 -12.65 2.82 -4.01
C GLN A 183 -13.71 3.67 -3.31
N ILE A 184 -15.00 3.35 -3.48
CA ILE A 184 -16.10 4.15 -2.89
C ILE A 184 -16.01 4.15 -1.36
N ARG A 185 -15.76 2.99 -0.76
CA ARG A 185 -15.65 2.86 0.70
C ARG A 185 -14.41 3.57 1.21
N GLN A 186 -13.25 3.35 0.58
CA GLN A 186 -12.01 4.03 0.95
C GLN A 186 -12.11 5.55 0.81
N THR A 187 -12.81 6.04 -0.21
CA THR A 187 -13.05 7.49 -0.42
C THR A 187 -13.89 8.08 0.71
N ASN A 188 -14.92 7.35 1.15
CA ASN A 188 -15.76 7.78 2.28
C ASN A 188 -14.98 7.77 3.60
N ASP A 189 -14.18 6.73 3.85
CA ASP A 189 -13.34 6.63 5.06
C ASP A 189 -12.31 7.77 5.10
N LEU A 190 -11.63 8.05 3.98
CA LEU A 190 -10.69 9.17 3.88
C LEU A 190 -11.36 10.52 4.08
N LYS A 191 -12.54 10.72 3.49
CA LYS A 191 -13.32 11.95 3.69
C LYS A 191 -13.65 12.15 5.17
N LEU A 192 -14.08 11.10 5.86
CA LEU A 192 -14.37 11.15 7.29
C LEU A 192 -13.12 11.53 8.09
N LEU A 193 -11.95 10.96 7.77
CA LEU A 193 -10.70 11.30 8.43
C LEU A 193 -10.29 12.75 8.19
N PHE A 194 -10.46 13.27 6.97
CA PHE A 194 -10.22 14.69 6.69
C PHE A 194 -11.17 15.60 7.47
N ASP A 195 -12.46 15.28 7.53
CA ASP A 195 -13.45 16.05 8.29
C ASP A 195 -13.11 16.06 9.79
N ARG A 196 -12.71 14.91 10.35
CA ARG A 196 -12.25 14.79 11.74
C ARG A 196 -10.99 15.63 12.00
N LEU A 197 -9.96 15.46 11.17
CA LEU A 197 -8.71 16.21 11.30
C LEU A 197 -8.95 17.73 11.25
N ASN A 198 -9.80 18.19 10.33
CA ASN A 198 -10.15 19.62 10.22
C ASN A 198 -10.91 20.13 11.44
N SER A 199 -11.79 19.31 12.02
CA SER A 199 -12.49 19.63 13.27
C SER A 199 -11.50 19.86 14.41
N ILE A 200 -10.55 18.94 14.62
CA ILE A 200 -9.53 19.05 15.68
C ILE A 200 -8.63 20.27 15.42
N LYS A 201 -8.14 20.45 14.18
CA LYS A 201 -7.32 21.62 13.81
C LYS A 201 -8.01 22.93 14.13
N ARG A 202 -9.32 23.03 13.86
CA ARG A 202 -10.12 24.21 14.19
C ARG A 202 -10.15 24.47 15.69
N ILE A 203 -10.37 23.44 16.51
CA ILE A 203 -10.37 23.56 17.97
C ILE A 203 -9.00 24.03 18.46
N VAL A 204 -7.92 23.36 18.05
CA VAL A 204 -6.54 23.70 18.43
C VAL A 204 -6.21 25.14 18.07
N ARG A 205 -6.58 25.60 16.87
CA ARG A 205 -6.36 26.98 16.44
C ARG A 205 -7.09 27.99 17.34
N ILE A 206 -8.33 27.74 17.71
CA ILE A 206 -9.09 28.62 18.61
C ILE A 206 -8.39 28.71 19.97
N TYR A 207 -7.90 27.59 20.50
CA TYR A 207 -7.18 27.56 21.79
C TYR A 207 -5.82 28.27 21.72
N LEU A 208 -5.06 28.08 20.64
CA LEU A 208 -3.80 28.79 20.41
C LEU A 208 -4.04 30.31 20.36
N ASP A 209 -5.00 30.77 19.56
CA ASP A 209 -5.36 32.19 19.45
C ASP A 209 -5.75 32.80 20.81
N GLN A 210 -6.44 32.03 21.67
CA GLN A 210 -6.83 32.47 23.01
C GLN A 210 -5.63 32.55 23.96
N LEU A 211 -4.76 31.54 23.97
CA LEU A 211 -3.55 31.53 24.81
C LEU A 211 -2.57 32.63 24.42
N GLU A 212 -2.39 32.88 23.13
CA GLU A 212 -1.54 33.97 22.62
C GLU A 212 -2.04 35.33 23.10
N LYS A 213 -3.35 35.59 23.00
CA LYS A 213 -3.97 36.83 23.48
C LYS A 213 -3.80 37.01 24.99
N LEU A 214 -4.00 35.95 25.79
CA LEU A 214 -3.84 36.01 27.24
C LEU A 214 -2.39 36.24 27.67
N LEU A 215 -1.43 35.60 27.00
CA LEU A 215 -0.01 35.81 27.27
C LEU A 215 0.40 37.24 26.91
N ALA A 216 -0.01 37.75 25.76
CA ALA A 216 0.25 39.14 25.35
C ALA A 216 -0.36 40.15 26.34
N GLN A 217 -1.60 39.94 26.78
CA GLN A 217 -2.26 40.82 27.75
C GLN A 217 -1.56 40.82 29.12
N ASN A 218 -1.09 39.64 29.58
CA ASN A 218 -0.33 39.53 30.81
C ASN A 218 1.05 40.21 30.74
N GLU A 219 1.74 40.14 29.60
CA GLU A 219 3.02 40.84 29.38
C GLU A 219 2.85 42.37 29.40
N ILE A 220 1.78 42.87 28.77
CA ILE A 220 1.42 44.30 28.82
C ILE A 220 1.14 44.74 30.27
N ASN A 221 0.34 43.97 31.02
CA ASN A 221 0.00 44.29 32.41
C ASN A 221 1.21 44.27 33.35
N GLN A 222 2.15 43.33 33.18
CA GLN A 222 3.40 43.31 33.94
C GLN A 222 4.28 44.53 33.64
N SER A 223 4.37 44.92 32.37
CA SER A 223 5.14 46.10 31.93
C SER A 223 4.59 47.39 32.55
N PHE A 224 3.27 47.57 32.59
CA PHE A 224 2.62 48.71 33.25
C PHE A 224 2.77 48.70 34.78
N SER A 225 2.81 47.52 35.40
CA SER A 225 3.01 47.36 36.83
C SER A 225 4.41 47.80 37.27
N GLN A 226 5.44 47.43 36.49
CA GLN A 226 6.83 47.84 36.72
C GLN A 226 7.04 49.34 36.53
N LEU A 227 6.34 49.97 35.58
CA LEU A 227 6.34 51.42 35.38
C LEU A 227 5.70 52.21 36.53
N ARG A 228 4.75 51.62 37.27
CA ARG A 228 4.09 52.25 38.43
C ARG A 228 4.89 52.13 39.72
N THR A 229 5.70 51.09 39.88
CA THR A 229 6.56 50.89 41.07
C THR A 229 7.92 51.58 40.95
N SER A 230 8.25 52.16 39.79
CA SER A 230 9.49 52.89 39.53
C SER A 230 9.34 54.42 39.57
N LYS A 231 8.20 54.92 40.06
CA LYS A 231 7.97 56.33 40.45
C LYS A 231 7.87 56.43 41.95
#